data_AF-A0A510JD56-F1
#
_entry.id   AF-A0A510JD56-F1
#
_cell.length_a   1.000
_cell.length_b   1.000
_cell.length_c   1.000
_cell.angle_alpha   90.00
_cell.angle_beta   90.00
_cell.angle_gamma   90.00
#
_symmetry.space_group_name_H-M   'P 1'
#
loop_
_entity.id
_entity.type
_entity.pdbx_description
1 polymer ?
#
loop_
_entity_poly.entity_id
_entity_poly.type
_entity_poly.pdbx_seq_one_letter_code
_entity_poly.pdbx_strand_id
1 'polypeptide(L)'
;MKVSKNEVYFAFFIGFILIAMSMYNIVLGLNRDSKAKEIYASEIKKLKEKYNLIIDKDKYTVKYKGQSCGGCIAKGYDFYIMKKKEKEKYKSKYFSKEKEEKSNTYMITPSNDYILVHSWSEVNSVFENKEHLLEEPGSGFLLEMIETFGFKPYIFNEFLYDKTKGNDFQEIEKIFDNYKEGKIYYYSQYPVWDCGTVKNNVRQGSMLFVEDEECGISDEKDKKGRYSLRKLKEYGNRFSQYFSKKRDFETIDWYEFKKFNNLHPVIIFEVYNAEKKELEKMRDEIKKYYNDKELTVVLVGYPEKNFRSGKDKEKELVAVW
;
A
#
# COMPACT_ATOMS: atom_id res chain seq x y z
N MET A 1 41.15 -47.66 0.49
CA MET A 1 41.55 -46.35 1.04
C MET A 1 41.34 -46.36 2.55
N LYS A 2 42.40 -46.18 3.36
CA LYS A 2 42.28 -45.99 4.81
C LYS A 2 42.15 -44.48 5.07
N VAL A 3 40.99 -44.03 5.51
CA VAL A 3 40.78 -42.66 5.98
C VAL A 3 41.59 -42.49 7.27
N SER A 4 42.40 -41.43 7.36
CA SER A 4 43.22 -41.18 8.55
C SER A 4 42.34 -40.74 9.72
N LYS A 5 42.72 -41.06 10.96
CA LYS A 5 41.99 -40.59 12.16
C LYS A 5 41.84 -39.06 12.17
N ASN A 6 42.83 -38.34 11.64
CA ASN A 6 42.81 -36.87 11.57
C ASN A 6 41.76 -36.36 10.56
N GLU A 7 41.55 -37.06 9.45
CA GLU A 7 40.47 -36.74 8.49
C GLU A 7 39.09 -36.96 9.12
N VAL A 8 38.93 -38.00 9.95
CA VAL A 8 37.69 -38.25 10.69
C VAL A 8 37.43 -37.16 11.73
N TYR A 9 38.43 -36.79 12.53
CA TYR A 9 38.30 -35.71 13.52
C TYR A 9 38.03 -34.34 12.87
N PHE A 10 38.67 -34.06 11.73
CA PHE A 10 38.45 -32.84 10.97
C PHE A 10 37.03 -32.77 10.39
N ALA A 11 36.49 -33.88 9.88
CA ALA A 11 35.11 -33.97 9.42
C ALA A 11 34.10 -33.74 10.56
N PHE A 12 34.33 -34.33 11.75
CA PHE A 12 33.50 -34.07 12.93
C PHE A 12 33.57 -32.62 13.40
N PHE A 13 34.75 -32.00 13.39
CA PHE A 13 34.93 -30.60 13.75
C PHE A 13 34.19 -29.65 12.80
N ILE A 14 34.28 -29.87 11.48
CA ILE A 14 33.50 -29.12 10.49
C ILE A 14 31.99 -29.33 10.71
N GLY A 15 31.57 -30.58 10.95
CA GLY A 15 30.17 -30.88 11.25
C GLY A 15 29.65 -30.11 12.47
N PHE A 16 30.45 -30.04 13.54
CA PHE A 16 30.11 -29.29 14.75
C PHE A 16 30.01 -27.78 14.48
N ILE A 17 30.93 -27.19 13.71
CA ILE A 17 30.89 -25.78 13.34
C ILE A 17 29.63 -25.46 12.52
N LEU A 18 29.28 -26.31 11.55
CA LEU A 18 28.07 -26.14 10.73
C LEU A 18 26.80 -26.20 11.59
N ILE A 19 26.73 -27.12 12.55
CA ILE A 19 25.61 -27.22 13.50
C ILE A 19 25.53 -25.99 14.39
N ALA A 20 26.66 -25.54 14.95
CA ALA A 20 26.72 -24.35 15.80
C ALA A 20 26.30 -23.07 15.05
N MET A 21 26.76 -22.89 13.81
CA MET A 21 26.34 -21.77 12.95
C MET A 21 24.85 -21.86 12.61
N SER A 22 24.32 -23.05 12.32
CA SER A 22 22.90 -23.27 12.08
C SER A 22 22.06 -22.89 13.31
N MET A 23 22.44 -23.39 14.50
CA MET A 23 21.76 -23.06 15.76
C MET A 23 21.80 -21.56 16.07
N TYR A 24 22.96 -20.91 15.88
CA TYR A 24 23.10 -19.47 16.08
C TYR A 24 22.16 -18.67 15.16
N ASN A 25 22.07 -19.04 13.89
CA ASN A 25 21.15 -18.39 12.93
C ASN A 25 19.68 -18.61 13.29
N ILE A 26 19.30 -19.79 13.79
CA ILE A 26 17.94 -20.08 14.27
C ILE A 26 17.61 -19.17 15.46
N VAL A 27 18.50 -19.08 16.45
CA VAL A 27 18.30 -18.23 17.64
C VAL A 27 18.19 -16.75 17.26
N LEU A 28 19.05 -16.27 16.36
CA LEU A 28 18.94 -14.90 15.84
C LEU A 28 17.60 -14.64 15.14
N GLY A 29 17.13 -15.58 14.33
CA GLY A 29 15.82 -15.48 13.66
C GLY A 29 14.66 -15.41 14.66
N LEU A 30 14.67 -16.29 15.67
CA LEU A 30 13.65 -16.30 16.72
C LEU A 30 13.61 -14.99 17.52
N ASN A 31 14.78 -14.42 17.85
CA ASN A 31 14.87 -13.13 18.53
C ASN A 31 14.29 -11.99 17.67
N ARG A 32 14.55 -12.00 16.36
CA ARG A 32 14.01 -10.99 15.44
C ARG A 32 12.49 -11.11 15.28
N ASP A 33 11.96 -12.33 15.18
CA ASP A 33 10.50 -12.55 15.13
C ASP A 33 9.82 -12.19 16.45
N SER A 34 10.47 -12.41 17.60
CA SER A 34 9.97 -11.94 18.91
C SER A 34 9.85 -10.42 18.94
N LYS A 35 10.91 -9.72 18.52
CA LYS A 35 10.91 -8.25 18.41
C LYS A 35 9.81 -7.74 17.47
N ALA A 36 9.58 -8.44 16.35
CA ALA A 36 8.49 -8.13 15.42
C ALA A 36 7.11 -8.16 16.11
N LYS A 37 6.86 -9.20 16.91
CA LYS A 37 5.62 -9.36 17.68
C LYS A 37 5.46 -8.28 18.76
N GLU A 38 6.55 -7.88 19.41
CA GLU A 38 6.56 -6.80 20.41
C GLU A 38 6.20 -5.45 19.78
N ILE A 39 6.84 -5.09 18.66
CA ILE A 39 6.53 -3.85 17.93
C ILE A 39 5.06 -3.85 17.49
N TYR A 40 4.60 -4.96 16.90
CA TYR A 40 3.20 -5.09 16.52
C TYR A 40 2.26 -4.93 17.73
N ALA A 41 2.54 -5.60 18.84
CA ALA A 41 1.71 -5.48 20.04
C ALA A 41 1.66 -4.04 20.57
N SER A 42 2.78 -3.31 20.47
CA SER A 42 2.88 -1.88 20.82
C SER A 42 2.04 -1.01 19.89
N GLU A 43 2.12 -1.20 18.57
CA GLU A 43 1.29 -0.45 17.62
C GLU A 43 -0.20 -0.71 17.83
N ILE A 44 -0.62 -1.97 18.02
CA ILE A 44 -2.02 -2.30 18.35
C ILE A 44 -2.47 -1.63 19.65
N LYS A 45 -1.59 -1.56 20.66
CA LYS A 45 -1.89 -0.87 21.92
C LYS A 45 -2.13 0.62 21.68
N LYS A 46 -1.27 1.29 20.89
CA LYS A 46 -1.46 2.70 20.50
C LYS A 46 -2.79 2.90 19.77
N LEU A 47 -3.14 2.02 18.83
CA LEU A 47 -4.41 2.12 18.10
C LEU A 47 -5.62 2.01 19.03
N LYS A 48 -5.56 1.12 20.02
CA LYS A 48 -6.62 1.00 21.03
C LYS A 48 -6.72 2.25 21.91
N GLU A 49 -5.59 2.78 22.38
CA GLU A 49 -5.55 3.90 23.33
C GLU A 49 -5.85 5.26 22.66
N LYS A 50 -5.43 5.45 21.42
CA LYS A 50 -5.55 6.73 20.70
C LYS A 50 -6.76 6.80 19.76
N TYR A 51 -7.20 5.66 19.23
CA TYR A 51 -8.24 5.59 18.21
C TYR A 51 -9.40 4.65 18.57
N ASN A 52 -9.50 4.20 19.84
CA ASN A 52 -10.51 3.24 20.30
C ASN A 52 -10.72 2.04 19.36
N LEU A 53 -9.68 1.67 18.61
CA LEU A 53 -9.74 0.68 17.55
C LEU A 53 -9.26 -0.65 18.10
N ILE A 54 -10.11 -1.66 17.98
CA ILE A 54 -9.79 -3.03 18.37
C ILE A 54 -9.44 -3.82 17.13
N ILE A 55 -8.32 -4.51 17.20
CA ILE A 55 -7.81 -5.39 16.16
C ILE A 55 -7.65 -6.76 16.78
N ASP A 56 -8.22 -7.77 16.13
CA ASP A 56 -8.05 -9.16 16.48
C ASP A 56 -6.65 -9.61 16.04
N LYS A 57 -5.72 -9.66 16.99
CA LYS A 57 -4.33 -10.05 16.74
C LYS A 57 -4.21 -11.46 16.18
N ASP A 58 -5.17 -12.33 16.47
CA ASP A 58 -5.15 -13.72 16.01
C ASP A 58 -5.45 -13.85 14.54
N LYS A 59 -5.97 -12.81 13.87
CA LYS A 59 -6.15 -12.78 12.42
C LYS A 59 -4.89 -12.44 11.65
N TYR A 60 -3.81 -12.05 12.32
CA TYR A 60 -2.59 -11.58 11.66
C TYR A 60 -1.35 -12.36 12.08
N THR A 61 -0.35 -12.33 11.20
CA THR A 61 1.00 -12.83 11.48
C THR A 61 1.98 -11.71 11.27
N VAL A 62 2.99 -11.63 12.12
CA VAL A 62 4.09 -10.67 11.98
C VAL A 62 5.40 -11.43 12.04
N LYS A 63 6.28 -11.13 11.09
CA LYS A 63 7.60 -11.78 10.96
C LYS A 63 8.66 -10.78 10.53
N TYR A 64 9.89 -11.06 10.91
CA TYR A 64 11.05 -10.38 10.35
C TYR A 64 11.19 -10.68 8.86
N LYS A 65 11.45 -9.64 8.06
CA LYS A 65 11.62 -9.76 6.62
C LYS A 65 13.07 -9.56 6.17
N GLY A 66 13.81 -8.69 6.84
CA GLY A 66 15.19 -8.40 6.48
C GLY A 66 15.67 -7.07 7.03
N GLN A 67 16.87 -6.67 6.61
CA GLN A 67 17.44 -5.37 6.93
C GLN A 67 17.52 -4.56 5.63
N SER A 68 17.00 -3.32 5.59
CA SER A 68 17.24 -2.45 4.43
C SER A 68 18.58 -1.76 4.61
N CYS A 69 19.42 -1.86 3.58
CA CYS A 69 20.63 -1.05 3.47
C CYS A 69 20.31 0.23 2.68
N GLY A 70 20.15 1.35 3.39
CA GLY A 70 20.24 2.66 2.76
C GLY A 70 21.67 2.91 2.32
N GLY A 71 22.05 2.41 1.13
CA GLY A 71 23.37 2.62 0.52
C GLY A 71 24.55 2.22 1.41
N CYS A 72 24.80 0.91 1.56
CA CYS A 72 26.05 0.23 1.96
C CYS A 72 26.98 0.78 3.08
N ILE A 73 26.67 1.87 3.77
CA ILE A 73 27.56 2.52 4.74
C ILE A 73 26.82 2.86 6.06
N ALA A 74 25.50 3.05 6.04
CA ALA A 74 24.70 3.22 7.25
C ALA A 74 24.30 1.85 7.85
N LYS A 75 24.24 1.75 9.19
CA LYS A 75 23.59 0.62 9.87
C LYS A 75 22.17 0.51 9.32
N GLY A 76 21.87 -0.59 8.62
CA GLY A 76 20.53 -0.81 8.09
C GLY A 76 19.50 -0.95 9.21
N TYR A 77 18.25 -0.61 8.92
CA TYR A 77 17.15 -0.79 9.87
C TYR A 77 16.50 -2.16 9.65
N ASP A 78 15.89 -2.73 10.68
CA ASP A 78 15.15 -3.99 10.56
C ASP A 78 13.75 -3.73 9.99
N PHE A 79 13.32 -4.58 9.05
CA PHE A 79 12.03 -4.49 8.37
C PHE A 79 11.20 -5.72 8.76
N TYR A 80 9.99 -5.46 9.24
CA TYR A 80 9.05 -6.49 9.63
C TYR A 80 7.83 -6.41 8.72
N ILE A 81 7.21 -7.55 8.44
CA ILE A 81 6.00 -7.64 7.64
C ILE A 81 4.86 -8.17 8.50
N MET A 82 3.70 -7.55 8.36
CA MET A 82 2.45 -8.07 8.90
C MET A 82 1.54 -8.50 7.76
N LYS A 83 0.93 -9.68 7.90
CA LYS A 83 0.00 -10.27 6.94
C LYS A 83 -1.26 -10.74 7.65
N LYS A 84 -2.41 -10.64 6.99
CA LYS A 84 -3.62 -11.36 7.38
C LYS A 84 -3.39 -12.86 7.15
N LYS A 85 -3.79 -13.71 8.12
CA LYS A 85 -3.65 -15.17 8.03
C LYS A 85 -4.51 -15.72 6.89
N GLU A 86 -5.72 -15.22 6.79
CA GLU A 86 -6.63 -15.48 5.68
C GLU A 86 -6.35 -14.45 4.58
N LYS A 87 -5.90 -14.93 3.42
CA LYS A 87 -5.59 -14.07 2.28
C LYS A 87 -6.89 -13.53 1.68
N GLU A 88 -6.92 -12.22 1.48
CA GLU A 88 -8.01 -11.57 0.77
C GLU A 88 -8.05 -12.06 -0.68
N LYS A 89 -9.24 -12.44 -1.15
CA LYS A 89 -9.48 -12.84 -2.54
C LYS A 89 -10.23 -11.73 -3.23
N TYR A 90 -9.61 -11.11 -4.23
CA TYR A 90 -10.29 -10.09 -5.03
C TYR A 90 -11.21 -10.73 -6.06
N LYS A 91 -12.42 -10.19 -6.23
CA LYS A 91 -13.39 -10.65 -7.24
C LYS A 91 -12.83 -10.53 -8.66
N SER A 92 -12.13 -9.43 -8.95
CA SER A 92 -11.54 -9.19 -10.27
C SER A 92 -10.13 -9.72 -10.40
N LYS A 93 -9.84 -10.32 -11.56
CA LYS A 93 -8.47 -10.65 -11.98
C LYS A 93 -7.58 -9.41 -12.13
N TYR A 94 -8.14 -8.23 -12.43
CA TYR A 94 -7.38 -7.00 -12.63
C TYR A 94 -6.77 -6.43 -11.34
N PHE A 95 -7.25 -6.87 -10.17
CA PHE A 95 -6.67 -6.52 -8.85
C PHE A 95 -5.74 -7.60 -8.31
N SER A 96 -5.68 -8.77 -8.94
CA SER A 96 -4.77 -9.83 -8.56
C SER A 96 -3.37 -9.56 -9.14
N LYS A 97 -2.35 -9.46 -8.28
CA LYS A 97 -0.96 -9.43 -8.75
C LYS A 97 -0.59 -10.85 -9.18
N GLU A 98 -0.54 -11.11 -10.48
CA GLU A 98 -0.02 -12.39 -11.00
C GLU A 98 1.51 -12.50 -10.95
N LYS A 99 2.26 -11.50 -10.46
CA LYS A 99 3.71 -11.61 -10.33
C LYS A 99 4.22 -11.03 -9.02
N GLU A 100 4.76 -11.92 -8.19
CA GLU A 100 5.97 -11.63 -7.42
C GLU A 100 7.08 -11.27 -8.42
N GLU A 101 7.08 -10.04 -8.94
CA GLU A 101 8.30 -9.52 -9.52
C GLU A 101 9.32 -9.48 -8.38
N LYS A 102 10.32 -10.36 -8.47
CA LYS A 102 11.57 -10.26 -7.72
C LYS A 102 12.25 -8.95 -8.14
N SER A 103 11.79 -7.82 -7.61
CA SER A 103 12.58 -6.61 -7.67
C SER A 103 13.77 -6.85 -6.73
N ASN A 104 14.95 -7.04 -7.32
CA ASN A 104 16.23 -7.10 -6.59
C ASN A 104 16.58 -5.75 -5.93
N THR A 105 15.74 -4.74 -6.10
CA THR A 105 15.69 -3.55 -5.28
C THR A 105 14.70 -3.80 -4.15
N TYR A 106 15.14 -3.63 -2.90
CA TYR A 106 14.31 -3.53 -1.69
C TYR A 106 13.42 -2.27 -1.73
N MET A 107 12.73 -2.04 -2.86
CA MET A 107 11.78 -0.98 -3.02
C MET A 107 10.56 -1.34 -2.19
N ILE A 108 10.36 -0.47 -1.21
CA ILE A 108 9.28 -0.41 -0.26
C ILE A 108 8.03 -0.08 -1.06
N THR A 109 7.36 -1.08 -1.62
CA THR A 109 6.04 -0.92 -2.25
C THR A 109 5.03 -1.73 -1.46
N PRO A 110 3.86 -1.18 -1.13
CA PRO A 110 2.84 -1.97 -0.46
C PRO A 110 2.36 -3.02 -1.43
N SER A 111 2.08 -4.18 -0.86
CA SER A 111 1.36 -5.21 -1.58
C SER A 111 -0.07 -5.22 -1.10
N ASN A 112 -0.93 -5.89 -1.85
CA ASN A 112 -2.27 -6.21 -1.39
C ASN A 112 -2.28 -7.20 -0.19
N ASP A 113 -1.11 -7.74 0.19
CA ASP A 113 -1.00 -8.92 1.03
C ASP A 113 -0.23 -8.66 2.33
N TYR A 114 0.43 -7.51 2.49
CA TYR A 114 1.20 -7.16 3.68
C TYR A 114 1.36 -5.67 3.89
N ILE A 115 1.50 -5.29 5.16
CA ILE A 115 1.96 -3.96 5.60
C ILE A 115 3.36 -4.07 6.20
N LEU A 116 4.11 -2.99 6.18
CA LEU A 116 5.40 -2.93 6.84
C LEU A 116 5.23 -2.45 8.27
N VAL A 117 5.79 -3.19 9.21
CA VAL A 117 5.80 -2.80 10.61
C VAL A 117 7.16 -2.19 10.89
N HIS A 118 7.23 -0.88 11.10
CA HIS A 118 8.45 -0.15 11.43
C HIS A 118 8.34 0.48 12.82
N SER A 119 9.46 0.61 13.53
CA SER A 119 9.58 1.64 14.56
C SER A 119 9.67 2.99 13.84
N TRP A 120 8.55 3.70 13.73
CA TRP A 120 8.49 4.99 13.01
C TRP A 120 9.53 6.03 13.47
N SER A 121 10.07 5.90 14.69
CA SER A 121 11.20 6.71 15.16
C SER A 121 12.49 6.57 14.32
N GLU A 122 12.71 5.44 13.65
CA GLU A 122 13.89 5.19 12.81
C GLU A 122 13.70 5.66 11.35
N VAL A 123 12.44 5.82 10.93
CA VAL A 123 12.05 6.16 9.55
C VAL A 123 11.81 7.67 9.36
N ASN A 124 11.52 8.40 10.44
CA ASN A 124 11.28 9.84 10.43
C ASN A 124 12.47 10.67 9.89
N SER A 125 13.69 10.16 9.90
CA SER A 125 14.87 10.84 9.33
C SER A 125 14.95 10.77 7.81
N VAL A 126 14.19 9.87 7.16
CA VAL A 126 14.20 9.67 5.70
C VAL A 126 13.09 10.46 5.00
N PHE A 127 12.01 10.80 5.72
CA PHE A 127 10.84 11.49 5.18
C PHE A 127 10.67 12.90 5.79
N GLU A 128 11.74 13.67 5.87
CA GLU A 128 11.76 15.08 6.36
C GLU A 128 10.94 16.06 5.49
N ASN A 129 9.66 15.79 5.24
CA ASN A 129 8.67 16.76 4.81
C ASN A 129 7.52 16.75 5.82
N LYS A 130 7.53 17.79 6.66
CA LYS A 130 6.54 18.08 7.69
C LYS A 130 5.19 18.37 7.03
N GLU A 131 4.32 17.38 6.96
CA GLU A 131 2.86 17.52 6.76
C GLU A 131 2.23 16.12 6.91
N HIS A 132 1.81 15.78 8.13
CA HIS A 132 1.13 14.52 8.40
C HIS A 132 -0.37 14.77 8.60
N LEU A 133 -1.22 13.99 7.95
CA LEU A 133 -2.68 13.99 8.18
C LEU A 133 -3.00 13.82 9.67
N LEU A 134 -2.23 12.98 10.35
CA LEU A 134 -2.41 12.61 11.73
C LEU A 134 -1.07 12.74 12.45
N GLU A 135 -0.99 13.69 13.38
CA GLU A 135 0.22 13.98 14.16
C GLU A 135 0.46 12.96 15.29
N GLU A 136 -0.55 12.13 15.62
CA GLU A 136 -0.49 11.19 16.74
C GLU A 136 0.38 9.95 16.42
N PRO A 137 1.16 9.44 17.41
CA PRO A 137 1.93 8.21 17.24
C PRO A 137 1.06 7.01 16.83
N GLY A 138 1.52 6.24 15.83
CA GLY A 138 0.80 5.08 15.29
C GLY A 138 -0.16 5.41 14.14
N SER A 139 -0.28 6.68 13.77
CA SER A 139 -1.15 7.13 12.67
C SER A 139 -0.78 6.55 11.30
N GLY A 140 0.51 6.46 10.97
CA GLY A 140 0.97 5.83 9.74
C GLY A 140 0.54 4.36 9.67
N PHE A 141 0.75 3.61 10.76
CA PHE A 141 0.32 2.22 10.88
C PHE A 141 -1.20 2.06 10.76
N LEU A 142 -1.99 2.99 11.34
CA LEU A 142 -3.44 3.02 11.17
C LEU A 142 -3.85 3.16 9.70
N LEU A 143 -3.27 4.10 8.97
CA LEU A 143 -3.58 4.35 7.56
C LEU A 143 -3.20 3.14 6.69
N GLU A 144 -2.04 2.51 6.95
CA GLU A 144 -1.64 1.28 6.24
C GLU A 144 -2.60 0.12 6.53
N MET A 145 -3.02 -0.05 7.79
CA MET A 145 -4.00 -1.06 8.20
C MET A 145 -5.33 -0.86 7.49
N ILE A 146 -5.89 0.35 7.55
CA ILE A 146 -7.14 0.72 6.90
C ILE A 146 -7.04 0.47 5.41
N GLU A 147 -6.04 1.02 4.74
CA GLU A 147 -5.89 0.86 3.29
C GLU A 147 -5.75 -0.61 2.92
N THR A 148 -4.82 -1.34 3.54
CA THR A 148 -4.40 -2.66 3.05
C THR A 148 -5.38 -3.77 3.42
N PHE A 149 -5.92 -3.76 4.63
CA PHE A 149 -6.72 -4.88 5.15
C PHE A 149 -8.21 -4.55 5.35
N GLY A 150 -8.60 -3.29 5.17
CA GLY A 150 -9.97 -2.84 5.38
C GLY A 150 -10.59 -2.23 4.13
N PHE A 151 -10.29 -0.96 3.89
CA PHE A 151 -10.96 -0.12 2.90
C PHE A 151 -10.69 -0.55 1.46
N LYS A 152 -9.45 -0.86 1.05
CA LYS A 152 -9.17 -1.32 -0.32
C LYS A 152 -9.85 -2.67 -0.63
N PRO A 153 -9.78 -3.69 0.25
CA PRO A 153 -10.61 -4.90 0.08
C PRO A 153 -12.09 -4.61 -0.12
N TYR A 154 -12.68 -3.77 0.72
CA TYR A 154 -14.07 -3.36 0.57
C TYR A 154 -14.32 -2.69 -0.80
N ILE A 155 -13.46 -1.78 -1.24
CA ILE A 155 -13.61 -1.12 -2.56
C ILE A 155 -13.60 -2.16 -3.67
N PHE A 156 -12.60 -3.04 -3.68
CA PHE A 156 -12.41 -4.03 -4.75
C PHE A 156 -13.44 -5.16 -4.75
N ASN A 157 -13.95 -5.57 -3.60
CA ASN A 157 -14.83 -6.73 -3.50
C ASN A 157 -16.31 -6.36 -3.40
N GLU A 158 -16.64 -5.19 -2.88
CA GLU A 158 -18.03 -4.83 -2.58
C GLU A 158 -18.43 -3.58 -3.34
N PHE A 159 -17.76 -2.46 -3.09
CA PHE A 159 -18.22 -1.15 -3.55
C PHE A 159 -18.31 -1.04 -5.08
N LEU A 160 -17.28 -1.52 -5.80
CA LEU A 160 -17.25 -1.50 -7.26
C LEU A 160 -18.32 -2.39 -7.91
N TYR A 161 -18.85 -3.36 -7.17
CA TYR A 161 -19.86 -4.30 -7.66
C TYR A 161 -21.27 -3.96 -7.16
N ASP A 162 -21.45 -2.88 -6.39
CA ASP A 162 -22.74 -2.48 -5.83
C ASP A 162 -23.51 -1.57 -6.80
N LYS A 163 -24.45 -2.18 -7.54
CA LYS A 163 -25.32 -1.48 -8.48
C LYS A 163 -26.20 -0.44 -7.80
N THR A 164 -26.53 -0.59 -6.51
CA THR A 164 -27.33 0.40 -5.77
C THR A 164 -26.56 1.70 -5.52
N LYS A 165 -25.23 1.66 -5.61
CA LYS A 165 -24.34 2.83 -5.57
C LYS A 165 -23.98 3.37 -6.96
N GLY A 166 -24.54 2.77 -8.01
CA GLY A 166 -24.29 3.15 -9.41
C GLY A 166 -23.03 2.52 -10.01
N ASN A 167 -22.52 1.43 -9.42
CA ASN A 167 -21.32 0.74 -9.91
C ASN A 167 -21.65 -0.64 -10.48
N ASP A 168 -21.06 -0.98 -11.62
CA ASP A 168 -21.17 -2.29 -12.26
C ASP A 168 -19.81 -2.71 -12.85
N PHE A 169 -18.87 -3.03 -11.97
CA PHE A 169 -17.52 -3.40 -12.39
C PHE A 169 -17.47 -4.65 -13.27
N GLN A 170 -18.48 -5.53 -13.22
CA GLN A 170 -18.58 -6.67 -14.15
C GLN A 170 -18.65 -6.21 -15.61
N GLU A 171 -19.31 -5.10 -15.92
CA GLU A 171 -19.35 -4.55 -17.27
C GLU A 171 -18.02 -3.88 -17.65
N ILE A 172 -17.35 -3.23 -16.70
CA ILE A 172 -15.99 -2.69 -16.89
C ILE A 172 -15.01 -3.83 -17.22
N GLU A 173 -15.10 -4.96 -16.52
CA GLU A 173 -14.27 -6.14 -16.79
C GLU A 173 -14.50 -6.67 -18.21
N LYS A 174 -15.75 -6.71 -18.70
CA LYS A 174 -16.04 -7.11 -20.10
C LYS A 174 -15.42 -6.15 -21.11
N ILE A 175 -15.43 -4.84 -20.84
CA ILE A 175 -14.78 -3.85 -21.70
C ILE A 175 -13.27 -4.08 -21.72
N PHE A 176 -12.67 -4.28 -20.54
CA PHE A 176 -11.24 -4.57 -20.42
C PHE A 176 -10.86 -5.89 -21.12
N ASP A 177 -11.70 -6.92 -21.05
CA ASP A 177 -11.49 -8.22 -21.71
C ASP A 177 -11.54 -8.14 -23.24
N ASN A 178 -12.29 -7.18 -23.78
CA ASN A 178 -12.35 -6.93 -25.22
C ASN A 178 -11.12 -6.19 -25.76
N TYR A 179 -10.26 -5.66 -24.89
CA TYR A 179 -9.04 -4.98 -25.28
C TYR A 179 -7.93 -6.01 -25.59
N LYS A 180 -7.71 -6.28 -26.88
CA LYS A 180 -6.86 -7.39 -27.36
C LYS A 180 -5.37 -7.05 -27.45
N GLU A 181 -5.01 -5.78 -27.52
CA GLU A 181 -3.67 -5.33 -27.92
C GLU A 181 -2.76 -4.96 -26.73
N GLY A 182 -3.34 -4.76 -25.55
CA GLY A 182 -2.63 -4.29 -24.37
C GLY A 182 -2.88 -5.04 -23.08
N LYS A 183 -1.93 -4.93 -22.16
CA LYS A 183 -2.06 -5.46 -20.80
C LYS A 183 -2.57 -4.36 -19.88
N ILE A 184 -3.66 -4.65 -19.18
CA ILE A 184 -4.25 -3.74 -18.19
C ILE A 184 -3.82 -4.21 -16.80
N TYR A 185 -3.22 -3.31 -16.02
CA TYR A 185 -2.77 -3.59 -14.66
C TYR A 185 -3.30 -2.53 -13.69
N TYR A 186 -3.82 -2.97 -12.55
CA TYR A 186 -4.07 -2.05 -11.45
C TYR A 186 -2.74 -1.48 -10.93
N TYR A 187 -2.69 -0.16 -10.82
CA TYR A 187 -1.55 0.56 -10.26
C TYR A 187 -1.73 0.79 -8.77
N SER A 188 -0.99 0.03 -7.96
CA SER A 188 -0.95 0.19 -6.51
C SER A 188 0.21 1.10 -6.10
N GLN A 189 -0.09 2.29 -5.58
CA GLN A 189 0.89 3.12 -4.86
C GLN A 189 0.86 2.89 -3.35
N TYR A 190 1.78 3.55 -2.62
CA TYR A 190 1.80 3.62 -1.16
C TYR A 190 0.44 4.07 -0.61
N PRO A 191 -0.03 3.57 0.56
CA PRO A 191 -1.17 4.14 1.28
C PRO A 191 -0.84 5.59 1.65
N VAL A 192 -1.08 6.50 0.72
CA VAL A 192 -0.96 7.92 0.94
C VAL A 192 -2.39 8.41 0.99
N TRP A 193 -2.88 8.72 2.18
CA TRP A 193 -4.00 9.65 2.24
C TRP A 193 -3.59 10.90 1.46
N ASP A 194 -4.43 11.35 0.56
CA ASP A 194 -4.10 12.44 -0.35
C ASP A 194 -5.33 13.33 -0.57
N CYS A 195 -5.11 14.55 -0.99
CA CYS A 195 -6.17 15.50 -1.26
C CYS A 195 -5.79 16.45 -2.41
N GLY A 196 -6.79 17.06 -3.02
CA GLY A 196 -6.61 17.97 -4.15
C GLY A 196 -7.64 17.68 -5.23
N THR A 197 -7.25 17.87 -6.48
CA THR A 197 -8.04 17.45 -7.64
C THR A 197 -7.35 16.30 -8.35
N VAL A 198 -8.12 15.31 -8.83
CA VAL A 198 -7.54 14.18 -9.61
C VAL A 198 -6.70 14.69 -10.79
N LYS A 199 -7.11 15.80 -11.43
CA LYS A 199 -6.41 16.41 -12.55
C LYS A 199 -5.01 16.93 -12.21
N ASN A 200 -4.80 17.42 -10.99
CA ASN A 200 -3.50 17.92 -10.54
C ASN A 200 -2.64 16.81 -9.90
N ASN A 201 -3.26 15.67 -9.53
CA ASN A 201 -2.64 14.55 -8.82
C ASN A 201 -2.65 13.23 -9.63
N VAL A 202 -2.56 13.32 -10.97
CA VAL A 202 -2.77 12.23 -11.94
C VAL A 202 -2.00 10.92 -11.64
N ARG A 203 -0.87 10.99 -10.91
CA ARG A 203 -0.04 9.83 -10.57
C ARG A 203 -0.25 9.28 -9.17
N GLN A 204 -1.11 9.88 -8.35
CA GLN A 204 -1.31 9.49 -6.95
C GLN A 204 -2.70 8.88 -6.78
N GLY A 205 -2.86 7.67 -7.34
CA GLY A 205 -4.05 6.86 -7.06
C GLY A 205 -4.08 6.51 -5.58
N SER A 206 -5.13 6.94 -4.88
CA SER A 206 -5.33 6.64 -3.47
C SER A 206 -6.79 6.30 -3.22
N MET A 207 -7.05 5.23 -2.48
CA MET A 207 -8.41 4.96 -2.01
C MET A 207 -8.79 5.93 -0.90
N LEU A 208 -7.83 6.42 -0.11
CA LEU A 208 -8.00 7.43 0.93
C LEU A 208 -7.83 8.85 0.37
N PHE A 209 -8.41 9.13 -0.79
CA PHE A 209 -8.33 10.43 -1.43
C PHE A 209 -9.50 11.33 -1.03
N VAL A 210 -9.25 12.63 -0.87
CA VAL A 210 -10.29 13.65 -0.67
C VAL A 210 -10.25 14.68 -1.80
N GLU A 211 -11.31 14.75 -2.60
CA GLU A 211 -11.44 15.77 -3.65
C GLU A 211 -11.72 17.14 -2.98
N ASP A 212 -10.71 18.00 -2.97
CA ASP A 212 -10.73 19.34 -2.38
C ASP A 212 -9.60 20.20 -2.97
N GLU A 213 -9.96 21.11 -3.88
CA GLU A 213 -9.01 21.99 -4.57
C GLU A 213 -8.18 22.85 -3.59
N GLU A 214 -8.81 23.33 -2.50
CA GLU A 214 -8.11 24.14 -1.48
C GLU A 214 -7.05 23.34 -0.73
N CYS A 215 -7.18 22.00 -0.68
CA CYS A 215 -6.22 21.15 0.00
C CYS A 215 -4.94 20.96 -0.82
N GLY A 216 -5.05 20.95 -2.16
CA GLY A 216 -3.93 20.80 -3.10
C GLY A 216 -3.18 22.10 -3.43
N ILE A 217 -3.56 23.23 -2.81
CA ILE A 217 -2.88 24.52 -2.95
C ILE A 217 -1.98 24.70 -1.72
N SER A 218 -0.67 24.70 -1.91
CA SER A 218 0.24 25.11 -0.84
C SER A 218 0.10 26.62 -0.61
N ASP A 219 -0.14 27.03 0.64
CA ASP A 219 -0.26 28.45 0.98
C ASP A 219 1.01 29.19 0.50
N GLU A 220 0.87 30.31 -0.22
CA GLU A 220 1.99 31.04 -0.84
C GLU A 220 3.09 31.48 0.17
N LYS A 221 2.77 31.49 1.47
CA LYS A 221 3.71 31.74 2.58
C LYS A 221 4.51 30.50 3.00
N ASP A 222 4.01 29.30 2.71
CA ASP A 222 4.56 27.99 3.07
C ASP A 222 5.14 27.28 1.84
N LYS A 223 6.14 27.90 1.21
CA LYS A 223 6.83 27.51 -0.04
C LYS A 223 7.47 26.10 -0.09
N LYS A 224 7.10 25.17 0.80
CA LYS A 224 7.65 23.81 0.91
C LYS A 224 6.61 22.71 1.16
N GLY A 225 5.34 23.03 1.36
CA GLY A 225 4.27 22.06 1.62
C GLY A 225 3.62 21.50 0.36
N ARG A 226 3.09 20.27 0.42
CA ARG A 226 2.20 19.71 -0.62
C ARG A 226 0.74 20.09 -0.36
N TYR A 227 0.38 20.26 0.90
CA TYR A 227 -1.01 20.44 1.32
C TYR A 227 -1.22 21.76 2.05
N SER A 228 -2.44 22.28 2.01
CA SER A 228 -2.84 23.34 2.96
C SER A 228 -2.83 22.76 4.38
N LEU A 229 -2.02 23.34 5.28
CA LEU A 229 -1.93 22.93 6.69
C LEU A 229 -3.29 23.00 7.40
N ARG A 230 -4.10 24.02 7.07
CA ARG A 230 -5.46 24.17 7.61
C ARG A 230 -6.32 22.96 7.24
N LYS A 231 -6.32 22.58 5.96
CA LYS A 231 -7.10 21.44 5.46
C LYS A 231 -6.59 20.12 6.00
N LEU A 232 -5.27 19.94 6.06
CA LEU A 232 -4.66 18.75 6.64
C LEU A 232 -5.12 18.53 8.09
N LYS A 233 -5.15 19.60 8.89
CA LYS A 233 -5.64 19.57 10.27
C LYS A 233 -7.13 19.29 10.36
N GLU A 234 -7.94 19.85 9.47
CA GLU A 234 -9.38 19.57 9.36
C GLU A 234 -9.63 18.08 9.09
N TYR A 235 -8.95 17.51 8.10
CA TYR A 235 -9.08 16.09 7.76
C TYR A 235 -8.52 15.17 8.84
N GLY A 236 -7.41 15.53 9.47
CA GLY A 236 -6.86 14.80 10.62
C GLY A 236 -7.81 14.74 11.81
N ASN A 237 -8.46 15.87 12.12
CA ASN A 237 -9.49 15.94 13.15
C ASN A 237 -10.68 15.06 12.81
N ARG A 238 -11.14 15.08 11.55
CA ARG A 238 -12.25 14.25 11.08
C ARG A 238 -11.94 12.75 11.19
N PHE A 239 -10.76 12.32 10.75
CA PHE A 239 -10.29 10.96 10.92
C PHE A 239 -10.26 10.55 12.40
N SER A 240 -9.71 11.40 13.27
CA SER A 240 -9.65 11.13 14.71
C SER A 240 -11.05 11.07 15.35
N GLN A 241 -11.97 11.92 14.92
CA GLN A 241 -13.37 11.92 15.39
C GLN A 241 -14.10 10.62 15.02
N TYR A 242 -13.87 10.05 13.84
CA TYR A 242 -14.47 8.77 13.46
C TYR A 242 -14.15 7.65 14.47
N PHE A 243 -12.93 7.68 14.98
CA PHE A 243 -12.34 6.76 15.94
C PHE A 243 -12.48 7.20 17.40
N SER A 244 -13.21 8.29 17.68
CA SER A 244 -13.58 8.67 19.06
C SER A 244 -14.56 7.68 19.70
N LYS A 245 -15.26 6.89 18.87
CA LYS A 245 -16.10 5.77 19.29
C LYS A 245 -15.32 4.47 19.15
N LYS A 246 -15.59 3.52 20.04
CA LYS A 246 -15.06 2.16 19.96
C LYS A 246 -15.48 1.50 18.65
N ARG A 247 -14.50 0.95 17.92
CA ARG A 247 -14.71 0.26 16.63
C ARG A 247 -13.90 -1.05 16.62
N ASP A 248 -14.51 -2.12 16.14
CA ASP A 248 -13.82 -3.38 15.88
C ASP A 248 -13.43 -3.40 14.39
N PHE A 249 -12.12 -3.45 14.10
CA PHE A 249 -11.55 -3.27 12.76
C PHE A 249 -12.19 -4.20 11.72
N GLU A 250 -12.41 -5.45 12.10
CA GLU A 250 -12.96 -6.52 11.25
C GLU A 250 -14.41 -6.30 10.81
N THR A 251 -15.11 -5.38 11.48
CA THR A 251 -16.55 -5.13 11.28
C THR A 251 -16.85 -3.65 11.03
N ILE A 252 -15.83 -2.85 10.69
CA ILE A 252 -16.04 -1.46 10.31
C ILE A 252 -16.96 -1.42 9.09
N ASP A 253 -18.02 -0.62 9.17
CA ASP A 253 -18.78 -0.22 7.98
C ASP A 253 -17.91 0.74 7.16
N TRP A 254 -17.31 0.20 6.10
CA TRP A 254 -16.40 0.95 5.24
C TRP A 254 -17.12 1.98 4.37
N TYR A 255 -18.42 1.82 4.10
CA TYR A 255 -19.21 2.84 3.42
C TYR A 255 -19.49 4.02 4.35
N GLU A 256 -19.86 3.75 5.61
CA GLU A 256 -19.97 4.76 6.65
C GLU A 256 -18.64 5.50 6.82
N PHE A 257 -17.53 4.77 6.91
CA PHE A 257 -16.18 5.35 7.00
C PHE A 257 -15.86 6.30 5.83
N LYS A 258 -16.12 5.86 4.58
CA LYS A 258 -15.96 6.67 3.37
C LYS A 258 -16.73 7.97 3.46
N LYS A 259 -18.03 7.89 3.79
CA LYS A 259 -18.92 9.05 3.90
C LYS A 259 -18.52 9.98 5.03
N PHE A 260 -18.22 9.42 6.20
CA PHE A 260 -17.82 10.20 7.36
C PHE A 260 -16.57 10.99 7.07
N ASN A 261 -15.58 10.44 6.36
CA ASN A 261 -14.30 11.11 6.07
C ASN A 261 -14.27 11.86 4.72
N ASN A 262 -15.40 11.94 4.01
CA ASN A 262 -15.50 12.56 2.69
C ASN A 262 -14.50 11.99 1.67
N LEU A 263 -14.32 10.67 1.67
CA LEU A 263 -13.39 10.01 0.76
C LEU A 263 -14.00 9.82 -0.63
N HIS A 264 -13.18 10.07 -1.64
CA HIS A 264 -13.45 9.89 -3.07
C HIS A 264 -12.34 9.03 -3.68
N PRO A 265 -12.43 7.68 -3.59
CA PRO A 265 -11.38 6.78 -4.05
C PRO A 265 -10.98 7.02 -5.51
N VAL A 266 -9.67 7.01 -5.78
CA VAL A 266 -9.10 7.14 -7.13
C VAL A 266 -8.40 5.83 -7.49
N ILE A 267 -8.93 5.15 -8.50
CA ILE A 267 -8.44 3.85 -8.97
C ILE A 267 -7.74 4.04 -10.31
N ILE A 268 -6.47 3.64 -10.38
CA ILE A 268 -5.66 3.80 -11.59
C ILE A 268 -5.41 2.44 -12.24
N PHE A 269 -5.67 2.36 -13.55
CA PHE A 269 -5.25 1.26 -14.40
C PHE A 269 -4.21 1.72 -15.41
N GLU A 270 -3.07 1.03 -15.43
CA GLU A 270 -2.06 1.16 -16.47
C GLU A 270 -2.45 0.29 -17.66
N VAL A 271 -2.54 0.89 -18.84
CA VAL A 271 -2.90 0.23 -20.09
C VAL A 271 -1.70 0.32 -21.03
N TYR A 272 -1.02 -0.80 -21.21
CA TYR A 272 0.16 -0.89 -22.08
C TYR A 272 -0.25 -1.07 -23.53
N ASN A 273 0.53 -0.51 -24.45
CA ASN A 273 0.32 -0.54 -25.89
C ASN A 273 -1.00 0.12 -26.34
N ALA A 274 -1.48 1.11 -25.58
CA ALA A 274 -2.71 1.83 -25.91
C ALA A 274 -2.42 3.24 -26.42
N GLU A 275 -3.00 3.57 -27.56
CA GLU A 275 -2.99 4.95 -28.06
C GLU A 275 -4.02 5.82 -27.33
N LYS A 276 -3.81 7.14 -27.33
CA LYS A 276 -4.72 8.11 -26.70
C LYS A 276 -6.18 7.91 -27.07
N LYS A 277 -6.47 7.72 -28.37
CA LYS A 277 -7.84 7.60 -28.87
C LYS A 277 -8.53 6.32 -28.36
N GLU A 278 -7.77 5.24 -28.19
CA GLU A 278 -8.28 3.99 -27.62
C GLU A 278 -8.59 4.14 -26.14
N LEU A 279 -7.71 4.82 -25.40
CA LEU A 279 -7.93 5.12 -23.98
C LEU A 279 -9.15 6.02 -23.78
N GLU A 280 -9.31 7.06 -24.61
CA GLU A 280 -10.48 7.94 -24.58
C GLU A 280 -11.77 7.16 -24.87
N LYS A 281 -11.74 6.27 -25.86
CA LYS A 281 -12.87 5.37 -26.16
C LYS A 281 -13.17 4.45 -24.98
N MET A 282 -12.15 3.79 -24.41
CA MET A 282 -12.30 2.91 -23.26
C MET A 282 -12.87 3.67 -22.05
N ARG A 283 -12.36 4.88 -21.76
CA ARG A 283 -12.88 5.78 -20.72
C ARG A 283 -14.38 6.04 -20.93
N ASP A 284 -14.77 6.44 -22.13
CA ASP A 284 -16.16 6.78 -22.44
C ASP A 284 -17.10 5.56 -22.33
N GLU A 285 -16.59 4.37 -22.62
CA GLU A 285 -17.31 3.11 -22.44
C GLU A 285 -17.48 2.77 -20.94
N ILE A 286 -16.42 2.85 -20.14
CA ILE A 286 -16.46 2.48 -18.71
C ILE A 286 -17.20 3.52 -17.85
N LYS A 287 -17.24 4.79 -18.25
CA LYS A 287 -17.87 5.89 -17.49
C LYS A 287 -19.34 5.65 -17.17
N LYS A 288 -20.02 4.80 -17.94
CA LYS A 288 -21.44 4.44 -17.75
C LYS A 288 -21.66 3.42 -16.62
N TYR A 289 -20.59 2.77 -16.16
CA TYR A 289 -20.63 1.63 -15.26
C TYR A 289 -19.99 1.91 -13.90
N TYR A 290 -19.70 3.18 -13.59
CA TYR A 290 -19.34 3.59 -12.24
C TYR A 290 -19.93 4.97 -11.92
N ASN A 291 -20.12 5.23 -10.64
CA ASN A 291 -20.62 6.51 -10.16
C ASN A 291 -19.46 7.49 -9.95
N ASP A 292 -19.29 8.40 -10.92
CA ASP A 292 -18.22 9.41 -10.92
C ASP A 292 -18.35 10.46 -9.80
N LYS A 293 -19.47 10.49 -9.07
CA LYS A 293 -19.63 11.29 -7.85
C LYS A 293 -19.11 10.60 -6.60
N GLU A 294 -18.77 9.32 -6.67
CA GLU A 294 -18.33 8.54 -5.52
C GLU A 294 -16.90 8.00 -5.64
N LEU A 295 -16.39 7.85 -6.85
CA LEU A 295 -15.02 7.40 -7.15
C LEU A 295 -14.58 7.93 -8.51
N THR A 296 -13.28 7.91 -8.76
CA THR A 296 -12.71 8.17 -10.09
C THR A 296 -11.92 6.96 -10.57
N VAL A 297 -12.17 6.52 -11.80
CA VAL A 297 -11.32 5.55 -12.50
C VAL A 297 -10.46 6.29 -13.52
N VAL A 298 -9.14 6.17 -13.38
CA VAL A 298 -8.18 6.79 -14.31
C VAL A 298 -7.53 5.69 -15.13
N LEU A 299 -7.51 5.88 -16.46
CA LEU A 299 -6.73 5.04 -17.37
C LEU A 299 -5.46 5.79 -17.75
N VAL A 300 -4.32 5.11 -17.64
CA VAL A 300 -3.00 5.66 -17.95
C VAL A 300 -2.35 4.82 -19.04
N GLY A 301 -2.16 5.43 -20.20
CA GLY A 301 -1.56 4.78 -21.38
C GLY A 301 -0.05 4.77 -21.42
N TYR A 302 0.52 3.70 -21.99
CA TYR A 302 1.94 3.57 -22.34
C TYR A 302 2.11 2.99 -23.75
N PRO A 303 2.44 3.79 -24.80
CA PRO A 303 2.77 3.28 -26.13
C PRO A 303 4.05 2.39 -26.13
N GLU A 304 4.18 1.42 -27.06
CA GLU A 304 5.27 0.40 -27.13
C GLU A 304 6.72 0.98 -27.16
N LYS A 305 7.85 0.31 -26.84
CA LYS A 305 8.26 -0.90 -26.07
C LYS A 305 9.75 -0.81 -25.65
N ASN A 306 10.37 0.37 -25.69
CA ASN A 306 11.80 0.58 -25.40
C ASN A 306 12.03 1.27 -24.05
N PHE A 307 11.51 0.70 -22.96
CA PHE A 307 11.79 1.22 -21.62
C PHE A 307 13.16 0.72 -21.12
N ARG A 308 14.24 1.39 -21.53
CA ARG A 308 15.52 1.35 -20.81
C ARG A 308 15.56 2.53 -19.82
N SER A 309 15.56 2.19 -18.53
CA SER A 309 15.90 3.04 -17.37
C SER A 309 15.25 4.44 -17.26
N GLY A 310 14.35 4.57 -16.27
CA GLY A 310 14.29 5.70 -15.31
C GLY A 310 13.80 7.07 -15.77
N LYS A 311 14.22 7.58 -16.95
CA LYS A 311 13.98 8.98 -17.35
C LYS A 311 13.00 9.16 -18.51
N ASP A 312 12.74 8.13 -19.31
CA ASP A 312 11.84 8.23 -20.48
C ASP A 312 10.37 7.93 -20.19
N LYS A 313 9.99 7.61 -18.93
CA LYS A 313 8.60 7.37 -18.51
C LYS A 313 7.68 8.59 -18.63
N GLU A 314 8.22 9.80 -18.75
CA GLU A 314 7.42 11.03 -18.70
C GLU A 314 6.83 11.47 -20.05
N LYS A 315 7.37 11.00 -21.18
CA LYS A 315 7.08 11.64 -22.47
C LYS A 315 5.83 11.14 -23.22
N GLU A 316 5.21 10.03 -22.78
CA GLU A 316 4.11 9.40 -23.54
C GLU A 316 2.90 9.00 -22.69
N LEU A 317 2.81 9.50 -21.45
CA LEU A 317 1.67 9.21 -20.59
C LEU A 317 0.43 9.97 -21.03
N VAL A 318 -0.62 9.23 -21.32
CA VAL A 318 -1.95 9.77 -21.58
C VAL A 318 -2.86 9.33 -20.46
N ALA A 319 -3.18 10.25 -19.56
CA ALA A 319 -4.20 10.02 -18.56
C ALA A 319 -5.55 10.51 -19.08
N VAL A 320 -6.56 9.66 -18.94
CA VAL A 320 -7.96 10.00 -19.21
C VAL A 320 -8.78 9.69 -17.96
N TRP A 321 -9.63 10.64 -17.59
CA TRP A 321 -10.46 10.65 -16.39
C TRP A 321 -11.94 10.68 -16.76
#